data_AF-A0A2V7HZ48-F1
#
_entry.id   AF-A0A2V7HZ48-F1
#
_cell.length_a   1.000
_cell.length_b   1.000
_cell.length_c   1.000
_cell.angle_alpha   90.00
_cell.angle_beta   90.00
_cell.angle_gamma   90.00
#
_symmetry.space_group_name_H-M   'P 1'
#
loop_
_entity.id
_entity.type
_entity.pdbx_description
1 polymer ?
#
loop_
_entity_poly.entity_id
_entity_poly.type
_entity_poly.pdbx_seq_one_letter_code
_entity_poly.pdbx_strand_id
1 'polypeptide(L)'
;ILDLYFAQVREGIEKTLRDDSLPPLDRLRAWLDLQIRFLKKAEMRNGCLIGNFSIEAADHSEAIRRRLVEIFDEIQQSIAYCLRAAVKARQVRPATNYDELASFLYSSLQGAILQAKAERSAMPLERFKKFLFSTVLR
;
A
#
# COMPACT_ATOMS: atom_id res chain seq x y z
N ILE A 1 0.81 18.24 8.61
CA ILE A 1 1.20 17.77 7.26
C ILE A 1 0.94 16.27 7.11
N LEU A 2 1.48 15.42 8.00
CA LEU A 2 1.25 13.96 7.95
C LEU A 2 -0.25 13.60 7.88
N ASP A 3 -1.10 14.20 8.70
CA ASP A 3 -2.55 13.95 8.67
C ASP A 3 -3.23 14.43 7.39
N LEU A 4 -2.79 15.55 6.82
CA LEU A 4 -3.33 16.06 5.54
C LEU A 4 -2.98 15.11 4.40
N TYR A 5 -1.74 14.61 4.37
CA TYR A 5 -1.34 13.57 3.42
C TYR A 5 -2.14 12.29 3.63
N PHE A 6 -2.34 11.88 4.88
CA PHE A 6 -3.08 10.67 5.18
C PHE A 6 -4.57 10.78 4.83
N ALA A 7 -5.18 11.95 4.93
CA ALA A 7 -6.54 12.18 4.45
C ALA A 7 -6.67 11.89 2.93
N GLN A 8 -5.67 12.28 2.13
CA GLN A 8 -5.64 11.94 0.70
C GLN A 8 -5.44 10.44 0.46
N VAL A 9 -4.61 9.79 1.28
CA VAL A 9 -4.44 8.32 1.23
C VAL A 9 -5.76 7.61 1.52
N ARG A 10 -6.50 8.04 2.55
CA ARG A 10 -7.83 7.52 2.89
C ARG A 10 -8.81 7.66 1.73
N GLU A 11 -8.89 8.83 1.10
CA GLU A 11 -9.75 9.02 -0.07
C GLU A 11 -9.40 8.02 -1.21
N GLY A 12 -8.11 7.79 -1.44
CA GLY A 12 -7.64 6.79 -2.38
C GLY A 12 -8.05 5.36 -2.01
N ILE A 13 -7.99 5.01 -0.72
CA ILE A 13 -8.43 3.71 -0.20
C ILE A 13 -9.94 3.50 -0.41
N GLU A 14 -10.75 4.50 -0.08
CA GLU A 14 -12.21 4.44 -0.24
C GLU A 14 -12.61 4.25 -1.70
N LYS A 15 -11.94 4.92 -2.64
CA LYS A 15 -12.17 4.77 -4.09
C LYS A 15 -11.59 3.50 -4.70
N THR A 16 -10.90 2.65 -3.93
CA THR A 16 -10.23 1.45 -4.46
C THR A 16 -10.46 0.24 -3.56
N LEU A 17 -9.64 0.01 -2.52
CA LEU A 17 -9.69 -1.16 -1.64
C LEU A 17 -11.07 -1.40 -1.03
N ARG A 18 -11.81 -0.32 -0.76
CA ARG A 18 -13.15 -0.36 -0.15
C ARG A 18 -14.30 -0.13 -1.13
N ASP A 19 -14.02 -0.06 -2.43
CA ASP A 19 -15.07 0.01 -3.44
C ASP A 19 -15.71 -1.37 -3.63
N ASP A 20 -16.79 -1.63 -2.86
CA ASP A 20 -17.47 -2.92 -2.87
C ASP A 20 -18.16 -3.26 -4.20
N SER A 21 -18.27 -2.31 -5.14
CA SER A 21 -18.85 -2.53 -6.47
C SER A 21 -17.93 -3.30 -7.43
N LEU A 22 -16.64 -3.39 -7.13
CA LEU A 22 -15.63 -4.05 -7.97
C LEU A 22 -15.26 -5.45 -7.44
N PRO A 23 -14.74 -6.36 -8.28
CA PRO A 23 -14.11 -7.58 -7.80
C PRO A 23 -12.91 -7.29 -6.88
N PRO A 24 -12.69 -8.06 -5.81
CA PRO A 24 -11.65 -7.76 -4.81
C PRO A 24 -10.23 -7.60 -5.38
N LEU A 25 -9.79 -8.48 -6.28
CA LEU A 25 -8.46 -8.33 -6.88
C LEU A 25 -8.34 -7.11 -7.81
N ASP A 26 -9.44 -6.63 -8.38
CA ASP A 26 -9.46 -5.42 -9.19
C ASP A 26 -9.35 -4.16 -8.33
N ARG A 27 -9.96 -4.16 -7.13
CA ARG A 27 -9.76 -3.11 -6.12
C ARG A 27 -8.30 -2.96 -5.72
N LEU A 28 -7.65 -4.09 -5.40
CA LEU A 28 -6.22 -4.11 -5.03
C LEU A 28 -5.34 -3.62 -6.19
N ARG A 29 -5.67 -4.01 -7.43
CA ARG A 29 -4.97 -3.54 -8.63
C ARG A 29 -5.12 -2.04 -8.81
N ALA A 30 -6.34 -1.52 -8.68
CA ALA A 30 -6.66 -0.10 -8.77
C ALA A 30 -5.93 0.72 -7.70
N TRP A 31 -5.83 0.20 -6.48
CA TRP A 31 -5.08 0.83 -5.39
C TRP A 31 -3.59 0.93 -5.71
N LEU A 32 -2.95 -0.14 -6.18
CA LEU A 32 -1.54 -0.11 -6.58
C LEU A 32 -1.29 0.81 -7.78
N ASP A 33 -2.20 0.82 -8.75
CA ASP A 33 -2.14 1.74 -9.88
C ASP A 33 -2.26 3.20 -9.45
N LEU A 34 -3.10 3.49 -8.46
CA LEU A 34 -3.19 4.82 -7.86
C LEU A 34 -1.87 5.23 -7.22
N GLN A 35 -1.19 4.35 -6.47
CA GLN A 35 0.12 4.65 -5.88
C GLN A 35 1.17 4.94 -6.96
N ILE A 36 1.25 4.11 -8.00
CA ILE A 36 2.21 4.29 -9.09
C ILE A 36 1.94 5.62 -9.82
N ARG A 37 0.68 5.93 -10.15
CA ARG A 37 0.32 7.21 -10.78
C ARG A 37 0.66 8.41 -9.89
N PHE A 38 0.39 8.31 -8.59
CA PHE A 38 0.73 9.37 -7.64
C PHE A 38 2.23 9.67 -7.64
N LEU A 39 3.07 8.62 -7.56
CA LEU A 39 4.53 8.77 -7.52
C LEU A 39 5.10 9.27 -8.87
N LYS A 40 4.51 8.87 -10.01
CA LYS A 40 4.88 9.38 -11.35
C LYS A 40 4.69 10.89 -11.49
N LYS A 41 3.73 11.51 -10.79
CA LYS A 41 3.51 12.98 -10.86
C LYS A 41 4.73 13.79 -10.43
N ALA A 42 5.58 13.21 -9.57
CA ALA A 42 6.82 13.81 -9.11
C ALA A 42 8.05 13.13 -9.73
N GLU A 43 7.92 12.45 -10.88
CA GLU A 43 9.02 11.70 -11.53
C GLU A 43 9.71 10.70 -10.59
N MET A 44 8.93 10.05 -9.71
CA MET A 44 9.43 9.17 -8.65
C MET A 44 10.33 9.85 -7.62
N ARG A 45 10.37 11.19 -7.54
CA ARG A 45 11.34 11.88 -6.68
C ARG A 45 11.03 11.85 -5.19
N ASN A 46 9.74 11.86 -4.86
CA ASN A 46 9.28 12.16 -3.50
C ASN A 46 9.09 10.90 -2.63
N GLY A 47 8.86 9.74 -3.24
CA GLY A 47 8.50 8.52 -2.50
C GLY A 47 7.18 8.67 -1.73
N CYS A 48 7.02 7.88 -0.67
CA CYS A 48 5.87 7.95 0.24
C CYS A 48 6.21 8.86 1.43
N LEU A 49 5.35 9.83 1.74
CA LEU A 49 5.58 10.73 2.88
C LEU A 49 5.59 9.97 4.21
N ILE A 50 4.66 9.02 4.39
CA ILE A 50 4.58 8.16 5.57
C ILE A 50 5.89 7.38 5.73
N GLY A 51 6.40 6.78 4.64
CA GLY A 51 7.68 6.07 4.63
C GLY A 51 8.87 6.97 5.00
N ASN A 52 8.98 8.15 4.38
CA ASN A 52 10.07 9.10 4.68
C ASN A 52 10.02 9.54 6.16
N PHE A 53 8.85 9.90 6.70
CA PHE A 53 8.69 10.29 8.11
C PHE A 53 9.04 9.16 9.08
N SER A 54 8.81 7.91 8.68
CA SER A 54 9.16 6.75 9.49
C SER A 54 10.67 6.55 9.62
N ILE A 55 11.45 7.03 8.64
CA ILE A 55 12.91 6.95 8.66
C ILE A 55 13.51 8.17 9.38
N GLU A 56 12.98 9.36 9.13
CA GLU A 56 13.64 10.61 9.54
C GLU A 56 13.08 11.20 10.85
N ALA A 57 11.80 11.01 11.15
CA ALA A 57 11.13 11.71 12.25
C ALA A 57 10.77 10.80 13.44
N ALA A 58 10.74 9.48 13.25
CA ALA A 58 10.38 8.52 14.29
C ALA A 58 11.34 8.58 15.49
N ASP A 59 12.63 8.78 15.26
CA ASP A 59 13.66 8.86 16.32
C ASP A 59 13.64 10.20 17.09
N HIS A 60 12.97 11.21 16.54
CA HIS A 60 12.99 12.58 17.07
C HIS A 60 11.63 13.02 17.62
N SER A 61 10.55 12.27 17.40
CA SER A 61 9.22 12.62 17.87
C SER A 61 8.35 11.38 18.13
N GLU A 62 8.16 11.06 19.41
CA GLU A 62 7.30 9.96 19.84
C GLU A 62 5.84 10.14 19.38
N ALA A 63 5.36 11.39 19.32
CA ALA A 63 4.02 11.70 18.81
C ALA A 63 3.89 11.32 17.32
N ILE A 64 4.89 11.66 16.50
CA ILE A 64 4.92 11.27 15.08
C ILE A 64 5.05 9.75 14.96
N ARG A 65 5.94 9.12 15.72
CA ARG A 65 6.14 7.66 15.71
C ARG A 65 4.84 6.91 16.00
N ARG A 66 4.12 7.28 17.07
CA ARG A 66 2.82 6.68 17.42
C ARG A 66 1.80 6.89 16.31
N ARG A 67 1.73 8.12 15.77
CA ARG A 67 0.80 8.43 14.69
C ARG A 67 1.07 7.62 13.42
N LEU A 68 2.33 7.37 13.09
CA LEU A 68 2.71 6.51 11.96
C LEU A 68 2.26 5.06 12.17
N VAL A 69 2.37 4.53 13.38
CA VAL A 69 1.88 3.17 13.71
C VAL A 69 0.37 3.06 13.49
N GLU A 70 -0.41 4.06 13.92
CA GLU A 70 -1.87 4.10 13.67
C GLU A 70 -2.20 4.15 12.17
N ILE A 71 -1.43 4.95 11.42
CA ILE A 71 -1.59 5.08 9.96
C ILE A 71 -1.29 3.74 9.27
N PHE A 72 -0.23 3.04 9.70
CA PHE A 72 0.11 1.72 9.16
C PHE A 72 -0.98 0.70 9.40
N ASP A 73 -1.48 0.62 10.63
CA ASP A 73 -2.56 -0.28 11.02
C ASP A 73 -3.80 -0.06 10.14
N GLU A 74 -4.22 1.19 9.96
CA GLU A 74 -5.40 1.48 9.14
C GLU A 74 -5.24 1.13 7.65
N ILE A 75 -4.05 1.37 7.08
CA ILE A 75 -3.77 0.98 5.70
C ILE A 75 -3.78 -0.55 5.57
N GLN A 76 -3.12 -1.25 6.50
CA GLN A 76 -3.05 -2.71 6.51
C GLN A 76 -4.43 -3.34 6.71
N GLN A 77 -5.27 -2.81 7.61
CA GLN A 77 -6.65 -3.25 7.78
C GLN A 77 -7.48 -3.07 6.50
N SER A 78 -7.24 -2.00 5.74
CA SER A 78 -7.92 -1.76 4.48
C SER A 78 -7.48 -2.72 3.37
N ILE A 79 -6.21 -3.11 3.35
CA ILE A 79 -5.70 -4.17 2.47
C ILE A 79 -6.28 -5.52 2.89
N ALA A 80 -6.27 -5.84 4.18
CA ALA A 80 -6.82 -7.07 4.75
C ALA A 80 -8.32 -7.21 4.47
N TYR A 81 -9.09 -6.11 4.55
CA TYR A 81 -10.50 -6.07 4.15
C TYR A 81 -10.69 -6.57 2.71
N CYS A 82 -9.91 -6.02 1.77
CA CYS A 82 -9.94 -6.39 0.37
C CYS A 82 -9.50 -7.85 0.15
N LEU A 83 -8.44 -8.31 0.83
CA LEU A 83 -7.95 -9.68 0.74
C LEU A 83 -8.95 -10.70 1.30
N ARG A 84 -9.62 -10.37 2.41
CA ARG A 84 -10.69 -11.20 2.98
C ARG A 84 -11.83 -11.38 1.99
N ALA A 85 -12.22 -10.32 1.27
CA ALA A 85 -13.20 -10.42 0.20
C ALA A 85 -12.71 -11.31 -0.96
N ALA A 86 -11.43 -11.21 -1.33
CA ALA A 86 -10.82 -12.05 -2.37
C ALA A 86 -10.81 -13.54 -2.01
N VAL A 87 -10.52 -13.88 -0.75
CA VAL A 87 -10.59 -15.25 -0.23
C VAL A 87 -12.02 -15.78 -0.29
N LYS A 88 -13.01 -14.99 0.15
CA LYS A 88 -14.44 -15.37 0.07
C LYS A 88 -14.89 -15.59 -1.39
N ALA A 89 -14.39 -14.78 -2.31
CA ALA A 89 -14.63 -14.91 -3.75
C ALA A 89 -13.80 -16.02 -4.43
N ARG A 90 -13.00 -16.78 -3.67
CA ARG A 90 -12.08 -17.83 -4.17
C ARG A 90 -11.07 -17.32 -5.22
N GLN A 91 -10.74 -16.04 -5.17
CA GLN A 91 -9.71 -15.42 -6.02
C GLN A 91 -8.29 -15.58 -5.44
N VAL A 92 -8.21 -15.89 -4.14
CA VAL A 92 -6.98 -16.18 -3.39
C VAL A 92 -7.20 -17.48 -2.62
N ARG A 93 -6.11 -18.24 -2.35
CA ARG A 93 -6.18 -19.50 -1.62
C ARG A 93 -6.97 -19.36 -0.29
N PRO A 94 -7.89 -20.30 0.02
CA PRO A 94 -8.69 -20.25 1.25
C PRO A 94 -7.89 -20.25 2.55
N ALA A 95 -6.71 -20.88 2.56
CA ALA A 95 -5.83 -20.97 3.73
C ALA A 95 -4.96 -19.73 3.97
N THR A 96 -5.11 -18.69 3.15
CA THR A 96 -4.32 -17.46 3.28
C THR A 96 -4.72 -16.68 4.54
N ASN A 97 -3.74 -16.43 5.42
CA ASN A 97 -3.89 -15.44 6.49
C ASN A 97 -3.84 -14.03 5.86
N TYR A 98 -5.01 -13.39 5.73
CA TYR A 98 -5.12 -12.10 5.05
C TYR A 98 -4.49 -10.94 5.84
N ASP A 99 -4.36 -11.04 7.16
CA ASP A 99 -3.72 -10.00 7.98
C ASP A 99 -2.20 -10.04 7.82
N GLU A 100 -1.61 -11.23 7.88
CA GLU A 100 -0.17 -11.42 7.59
C GLU A 100 0.17 -11.02 6.16
N LEU A 101 -0.68 -11.41 5.19
CA LEU A 101 -0.50 -11.02 3.80
C LEU A 101 -0.61 -9.51 3.64
N ALA A 102 -1.59 -8.84 4.26
CA ALA A 102 -1.72 -7.38 4.20
C ALA A 102 -0.46 -6.66 4.71
N SER A 103 0.09 -7.14 5.84
CA SER A 103 1.34 -6.62 6.39
C SER A 103 2.51 -6.81 5.42
N PHE A 104 2.70 -8.04 4.91
CA PHE A 104 3.71 -8.35 3.90
C PHE A 104 3.61 -7.47 2.66
N LEU A 105 2.39 -7.26 2.14
CA LEU A 105 2.15 -6.43 0.96
C LEU A 105 2.53 -4.99 1.19
N TYR A 106 2.13 -4.42 2.33
CA TYR A 106 2.41 -3.03 2.62
C TYR A 106 3.91 -2.78 2.83
N SER A 107 4.60 -3.66 3.57
CA SER A 107 6.06 -3.58 3.75
C SER A 107 6.80 -3.73 2.42
N SER A 108 6.39 -4.70 1.59
CA SER A 108 6.99 -4.92 0.27
C SER A 108 6.76 -3.73 -0.67
N LEU A 109 5.57 -3.12 -0.63
CA LEU A 109 5.27 -1.91 -1.39
C LEU A 109 6.17 -0.76 -0.94
N GLN A 110 6.33 -0.51 0.36
CA GLN A 110 7.21 0.55 0.85
C GLN A 110 8.66 0.33 0.41
N GLY A 111 9.15 -0.91 0.43
CA GLY A 111 10.47 -1.26 -0.12
C GLY A 111 10.59 -0.96 -1.61
N ALA A 112 9.56 -1.26 -2.40
CA ALA A 112 9.52 -0.93 -3.83
C ALA A 112 9.47 0.58 -4.08
N ILE A 113 8.73 1.35 -3.26
CA ILE A 113 8.69 2.82 -3.34
C ILE A 113 10.07 3.41 -3.02
N LEU A 114 10.77 2.88 -2.01
CA LEU A 114 12.11 3.30 -1.63
C LEU A 114 13.10 3.10 -2.79
N GLN A 115 13.12 1.92 -3.41
CA GLN A 115 13.98 1.65 -4.57
C GLN A 115 13.59 2.52 -5.77
N ALA A 116 12.30 2.68 -6.06
CA ALA A 116 11.82 3.53 -7.14
C ALA A 116 12.28 4.98 -6.99
N LYS A 117 12.33 5.49 -5.74
CA LYS A 117 12.84 6.82 -5.42
C LYS A 117 14.33 6.95 -5.71
N ALA A 118 15.13 5.95 -5.34
CA ALA A 118 16.58 5.94 -5.58
C ALA A 118 16.90 5.80 -7.08
N GLU A 119 16.22 4.90 -7.78
CA GLU A 119 16.43 4.61 -9.20
C GLU A 119 15.78 5.65 -10.15
N ARG A 120 14.94 6.55 -9.62
CA ARG A 120 14.09 7.46 -10.42
C ARG A 120 13.26 6.72 -11.46
N SER A 121 12.76 5.55 -11.09
CA SER A 121 12.13 4.61 -12.02
C SER A 121 10.91 3.95 -11.40
N ALA A 122 9.86 3.74 -12.19
CA ALA A 122 8.70 2.98 -11.78
C ALA A 122 8.96 1.46 -11.71
N MET A 123 10.09 1.01 -12.27
CA MET A 123 10.37 -0.41 -12.48
C MET A 123 10.27 -1.27 -11.21
N PRO A 124 10.77 -0.84 -10.02
CA PRO A 124 10.62 -1.61 -8.79
C PRO A 124 9.15 -1.85 -8.41
N LEU A 125 8.29 -0.84 -8.58
CA LEU A 125 6.85 -0.94 -8.30
C LEU A 125 6.12 -1.83 -9.30
N GLU A 126 6.44 -1.72 -10.59
CA GLU A 126 5.86 -2.57 -11.64
C GLU A 126 6.25 -4.04 -11.44
N ARG A 127 7.50 -4.32 -11.04
CA ARG A 127 7.97 -5.67 -10.68
C ARG A 127 7.25 -6.22 -9.45
N PHE A 128 7.14 -5.41 -8.38
CA PHE A 128 6.37 -5.77 -7.19
C PHE A 128 4.92 -6.12 -7.55
N LYS A 129 4.24 -5.24 -8.29
CA LYS A 129 2.86 -5.45 -8.73
C LYS A 129 2.73 -6.73 -9.57
N LYS A 130 3.63 -6.96 -10.54
CA LYS A 130 3.64 -8.16 -11.37
C LYS A 130 3.75 -9.43 -10.52
N PHE A 131 4.76 -9.50 -9.65
CA PHE A 131 5.04 -10.68 -8.83
C PHE A 131 3.93 -10.97 -7.82
N LEU A 132 3.33 -9.91 -7.27
CA LEU A 132 2.19 -10.02 -6.38
C LEU A 132 1.04 -10.80 -7.03
N PHE A 133 0.59 -10.37 -8.22
CA PHE A 133 -0.54 -11.00 -8.89
C PHE A 133 -0.21 -12.31 -9.60
N SER A 134 1.04 -12.53 -10.01
CA SER A 134 1.44 -13.76 -10.71
C SER A 134 1.81 -14.90 -9.79
N THR A 135 2.24 -14.60 -8.56
CA THR A 135 2.91 -15.57 -7.69
C THR A 135 2.31 -15.58 -6.29
N VAL A 136 2.25 -14.42 -5.63
CA VAL A 136 1.87 -14.36 -4.20
C VAL A 136 0.38 -14.61 -4.00
N LEU A 137 -0.48 -14.07 -4.88
CA LEU A 137 -1.94 -14.18 -4.78
C LEU A 137 -2.53 -15.44 -5.44
N ARG A 138 -1.71 -16.25 -6.12
CA ARG A 138 -2.13 -17.53 -6.71
C ARG A 138 -2.00 -18.65 -5.70
#